data_AF-A0A4Q5V1J9-F1
#
_entry.id   AF-A0A4Q5V1J9-F1
#
_cell.length_a   1.000
_cell.length_b   1.000
_cell.length_c   1.000
_cell.angle_alpha   90.00
_cell.angle_beta   90.00
_cell.angle_gamma   90.00
#
_symmetry.space_group_name_H-M   'P 1'
#
loop_
_entity.id
_entity.type
_entity.pdbx_description
1 polymer ?
#
loop_
_entity_poly.entity_id
_entity_poly.type
_entity_poly.pdbx_seq_one_letter_code
_entity_poly.pdbx_strand_id
1 'polypeptide(L)'
;MVRIAPDKWKHFFVGIALGLLFHLGTIYVLGFPPFAAFLLAFIGVVIVGYGFELFSLVSGLGHYDLMDAVATVIGGLPGLAVCWLF
;
A
#
# COMPACT_ATOMS: atom_id res chain seq x y z
N MET A 1 -1.84 12.36 22.87
CA MET A 1 -0.79 11.83 21.96
C MET A 1 -1.23 10.46 21.50
N VAL A 2 -1.59 10.29 20.23
CA VAL A 2 -1.95 8.97 19.68
C VAL A 2 -0.69 8.12 19.75
N ARG A 3 -0.64 7.14 20.66
CA ARG A 3 0.40 6.11 20.62
C ARG A 3 0.10 5.23 19.44
N ILE A 4 0.73 5.52 18.31
CA ILE A 4 0.73 4.63 17.16
C ILE A 4 1.32 3.31 17.64
N ALA A 5 0.52 2.25 17.63
CA ALA A 5 1.00 0.93 18.02
C ALA A 5 2.21 0.57 17.14
N PRO A 6 3.26 -0.09 17.68
CA PRO A 6 4.45 -0.49 16.91
C PRO A 6 4.11 -1.25 15.63
N ASP A 7 2.96 -1.91 15.62
CA ASP A 7 2.40 -2.66 14.51
C ASP A 7 2.07 -1.78 13.30
N LYS A 8 1.54 -0.58 13.49
CA LYS A 8 1.15 0.32 12.39
C LYS A 8 2.35 0.81 11.59
N TRP A 9 3.50 0.94 12.25
CA TRP A 9 4.76 1.26 11.57
C TRP A 9 5.18 0.16 10.61
N LYS A 10 4.96 -1.12 10.94
CA LYS A 10 5.23 -2.23 10.02
C LYS A 10 4.35 -2.11 8.78
N HIS A 11 3.05 -1.89 8.95
CA HIS A 11 2.12 -1.70 7.84
C HIS A 11 2.47 -0.49 6.97
N PHE A 12 2.94 0.60 7.58
CA PHE A 12 3.48 1.75 6.86
C PHE A 12 4.71 1.39 6.01
N PHE A 13 5.72 0.74 6.58
CA PHE A 13 6.93 0.34 5.82
C PHE A 13 6.61 -0.68 4.72
N VAL A 14 5.70 -1.63 4.98
CA VAL A 14 5.18 -2.55 3.95
C VAL A 14 4.47 -1.77 2.85
N GLY A 15 3.71 -0.73 3.20
CA GLY A 15 3.11 0.20 2.26
C GLY A 15 4.13 0.83 1.31
N ILE A 16 5.26 1.33 1.82
CA ILE A 16 6.33 1.91 0.99
C ILE A 16 6.83 0.89 -0.04
N ALA A 17 7.12 -0.33 0.43
CA ALA A 17 7.60 -1.40 -0.45
C ALA A 17 6.55 -1.77 -1.51
N LEU A 18 5.28 -1.88 -1.15
CA LEU A 18 4.19 -2.16 -2.08
C LEU A 18 4.01 -1.06 -3.11
N GLY A 19 4.02 0.22 -2.68
CA GLY A 19 3.93 1.37 -3.58
C GLY A 19 5.04 1.35 -4.63
N LEU A 20 6.29 1.13 -4.19
CA LEU A 20 7.44 1.02 -5.08
C LEU A 20 7.29 -0.15 -6.06
N LEU A 21 6.97 -1.34 -5.57
CA LEU A 21 6.85 -2.55 -6.39
C LEU A 21 5.71 -2.46 -7.41
N PHE A 22 4.55 -1.92 -7.02
CA PHE A 22 3.41 -1.80 -7.91
C PHE A 22 3.64 -0.73 -8.97
N HIS A 23 4.27 0.40 -8.63
CA HIS A 23 4.55 1.43 -9.62
C HIS A 23 5.61 0.96 -10.62
N LEU A 24 6.71 0.37 -10.14
CA LEU A 24 7.72 -0.21 -11.03
C LEU A 24 7.14 -1.36 -11.86
N GLY A 25 6.31 -2.23 -11.26
CA GLY A 25 5.65 -3.31 -11.99
C GLY A 25 4.72 -2.79 -13.09
N THR A 26 3.93 -1.76 -12.82
CA THR A 26 3.02 -1.17 -13.83
C THR A 26 3.76 -0.46 -14.95
N ILE A 27 4.92 0.16 -14.68
CA ILE A 27 5.78 0.76 -15.72
C ILE A 27 6.49 -0.34 -16.54
N TYR A 28 7.27 -1.20 -15.88
CA TYR A 28 8.23 -2.09 -16.56
C TYR A 28 7.63 -3.41 -17.04
N VAL A 29 6.59 -3.92 -16.38
CA VAL A 29 5.94 -5.19 -16.77
C VAL A 29 4.75 -4.91 -17.68
N LEU A 30 3.95 -3.89 -17.37
CA LEU A 30 2.71 -3.60 -18.10
C LEU A 30 2.85 -2.48 -19.13
N GLY A 31 3.95 -1.73 -19.13
CA GLY A 31 4.23 -0.71 -20.15
C GLY A 31 3.36 0.55 -20.04
N PHE A 32 2.76 0.83 -18.88
CA PHE A 32 1.93 2.03 -18.72
C PHE A 32 2.79 3.30 -18.61
N PRO A 33 2.30 4.44 -19.12
CA PRO A 33 2.96 5.72 -18.89
C PRO A 33 2.96 6.07 -17.39
N PRO A 34 3.95 6.83 -16.88
CA PRO A 34 4.17 7.04 -15.45
C PRO A 34 2.92 7.48 -14.67
N PHE A 35 2.14 8.41 -15.23
CA PHE A 35 0.92 8.87 -14.56
C PHE A 35 -0.16 7.79 -14.44
N ALA A 36 -0.37 6.99 -15.49
CA ALA A 36 -1.34 5.89 -15.45
C ALA A 36 -0.84 4.76 -14.52
N ALA A 37 0.47 4.49 -14.54
CA ALA A 37 1.13 3.55 -13.66
C ALA A 37 0.96 3.94 -12.18
N PHE A 38 1.13 5.22 -11.85
CA PHE A 38 0.88 5.75 -10.51
C PHE A 38 -0.56 5.49 -10.05
N LEU A 39 -1.57 5.79 -10.88
CA LEU A 39 -2.98 5.58 -10.53
C LEU A 39 -3.29 4.09 -10.32
N LEU A 40 -2.82 3.23 -11.22
CA LEU A 40 -3.02 1.78 -11.11
C LEU A 40 -2.31 1.19 -9.89
N ALA A 41 -1.08 1.62 -9.63
CA ALA A 41 -0.32 1.19 -8.47
C ALA A 41 -0.97 1.66 -7.16
N PHE A 42 -1.45 2.91 -7.11
CA PHE A 42 -2.19 3.42 -5.95
C PHE A 42 -3.47 2.63 -5.68
N ILE A 43 -4.25 2.34 -6.72
CA ILE A 43 -5.43 1.45 -6.60
C ILE A 43 -5.00 0.07 -6.08
N GLY A 44 -3.90 -0.48 -6.59
CA GLY A 44 -3.34 -1.75 -6.11
C GLY A 44 -3.01 -1.72 -4.61
N VAL A 45 -2.33 -0.66 -4.13
CA VAL A 45 -2.00 -0.51 -2.71
C VAL A 45 -3.26 -0.45 -1.86
N VAL A 46 -4.29 0.30 -2.29
CA VAL A 46 -5.58 0.38 -1.60
C VAL A 46 -6.27 -0.98 -1.54
N ILE A 47 -6.34 -1.69 -2.68
CA ILE A 47 -6.95 -3.02 -2.77
C ILE A 47 -6.23 -4.01 -1.86
N VAL A 48 -4.90 -4.00 -1.84
CA VAL A 48 -4.13 -4.91 -1.00
C VAL A 48 -4.26 -4.56 0.47
N GLY A 49 -4.08 -3.30 0.84
CA GLY A 49 -4.20 -2.84 2.23
C GLY A 49 -5.58 -3.11 2.80
N TYR A 50 -6.63 -2.69 2.10
CA TYR A 50 -8.01 -2.92 2.54
C TYR A 50 -8.44 -4.39 2.39
N GLY A 51 -7.96 -5.07 1.37
CA GLY A 51 -8.30 -6.48 1.09
C GLY A 51 -7.84 -7.42 2.19
N PHE A 52 -6.65 -7.21 2.75
CA PHE A 52 -6.20 -7.98 3.92
C PHE A 52 -7.08 -7.76 5.14
N GLU A 53 -7.48 -6.52 5.42
CA GLU A 53 -8.39 -6.23 6.54
C GLU A 53 -9.78 -6.83 6.33
N LEU A 54 -10.34 -6.68 5.14
CA LEU A 54 -11.64 -7.28 4.81
C LEU A 54 -11.59 -8.81 4.89
N PHE A 55 -10.49 -9.42 4.46
CA PHE A 55 -10.28 -10.85 4.59
C PHE A 55 -10.23 -11.27 6.06
N SER A 56 -9.47 -10.56 6.90
CA SER A 56 -9.41 -10.82 8.35
C SER A 56 -10.79 -10.69 9.00
N LEU A 57 -11.57 -9.70 8.61
CA LEU A 57 -12.93 -9.48 9.11
C LEU A 57 -13.88 -10.63 8.75
N VAL A 58 -13.86 -11.08 7.50
CA VAL A 58 -14.79 -12.09 6.99
C VAL A 58 -14.39 -13.51 7.40
N SER A 59 -13.10 -13.83 7.35
CA SER A 59 -12.59 -15.18 7.65
C SER A 59 -12.39 -15.43 9.14
N GLY A 60 -12.28 -14.37 9.95
CA GLY A 60 -11.83 -14.46 11.35
C GLY A 60 -10.37 -14.87 11.50
N LEU A 61 -9.59 -14.94 10.41
CA LEU A 61 -8.18 -15.25 10.41
C LEU A 61 -7.35 -13.96 10.44
N GLY A 62 -6.75 -13.67 11.59
CA GLY A 62 -5.93 -12.47 11.78
C GLY A 62 -6.58 -11.47 12.73
N HIS A 63 -6.00 -10.27 12.78
CA HIS A 63 -6.53 -9.15 13.56
C HIS A 63 -7.12 -8.14 12.58
N TYR A 64 -8.43 -7.89 12.67
CA TYR A 64 -9.04 -6.81 11.91
C TYR A 64 -8.77 -5.48 12.61
N ASP A 65 -8.05 -4.60 11.93
CA ASP A 65 -7.86 -3.20 12.32
C ASP A 65 -7.70 -2.34 11.06
N LEU A 66 -8.74 -1.54 10.78
CA LEU A 66 -8.75 -0.62 9.63
C LEU A 66 -7.55 0.35 9.63
N MET A 67 -6.93 0.63 10.77
CA MET A 67 -5.73 1.46 10.84
C MET A 67 -4.50 0.81 10.20
N ASP A 68 -4.46 -0.51 10.04
CA ASP A 68 -3.41 -1.20 9.29
C ASP A 68 -3.52 -0.91 7.80
N ALA A 69 -4.73 -1.01 7.24
CA ALA A 69 -4.98 -0.61 5.85
C ALA A 69 -4.63 0.86 5.62
N VAL A 70 -5.03 1.76 6.52
CA VAL A 70 -4.72 3.19 6.40
C VAL A 70 -3.21 3.43 6.49
N ALA A 71 -2.50 2.78 7.42
CA ALA A 71 -1.06 2.89 7.53
C ALA A 71 -0.35 2.41 6.26
N THR A 72 -0.80 1.29 5.67
CA THR A 72 -0.29 0.80 4.39
C THR A 72 -0.54 1.76 3.24
N VAL A 73 -1.72 2.37 3.12
CA VAL A 73 -2.01 3.36 2.07
C VAL A 73 -1.16 4.61 2.23
N ILE A 74 -1.03 5.14 3.44
CA ILE A 74 -0.18 6.32 3.73
C ILE A 74 1.29 5.99 3.44
N GLY A 75 1.75 4.79 3.79
CA GLY A 75 3.09 4.30 3.47
C GLY A 75 3.33 4.10 1.97
N GLY A 76 2.29 3.72 1.23
CA GLY A 76 2.36 3.59 -0.23
C GLY A 76 2.73 4.88 -0.95
N LEU A 77 2.27 6.03 -0.45
CA LEU A 77 2.50 7.33 -1.09
C LEU A 77 4.00 7.66 -1.25
N PRO A 78 4.86 7.57 -0.22
CA PRO A 78 6.31 7.70 -0.38
C PRO A 78 6.93 6.74 -1.42
N GLY A 79 6.50 5.46 -1.43
CA GLY A 79 7.00 4.47 -2.39
C GLY A 79 6.63 4.81 -3.83
N LEU A 80 5.39 5.25 -4.05
CA LEU A 80 4.91 5.76 -5.33
C LEU A 80 5.65 7.04 -5.75
N ALA A 81 5.89 7.96 -4.80
CA ALA A 81 6.54 9.25 -5.03
C ALA A 81 8.01 9.11 -5.43
N VAL A 82 8.75 8.16 -4.86
CA VAL A 82 10.14 7.88 -5.23
C VAL A 82 10.29 7.55 -6.71
N CYS A 83 9.33 6.83 -7.31
CA CYS A 83 9.36 6.51 -8.73
C CYS A 83 9.18 7.71 -9.65
N TRP A 84 8.73 8.87 -9.14
CA TRP A 84 8.65 10.11 -9.93
C TRP A 84 10.00 10.85 -10.01
N LEU A 85 11.00 10.41 -9.24
CA LEU A 85 12.35 10.99 -9.26
C LEU A 85 13.27 10.38 -10.33
N PHE A 86 12.81 9.33 -11.02
CA PHE A 86 13.56 8.55 -12.00
C PHE A 86 12.72 8.35 -13.27
#